data_AF-A0A524L8A3-F1
#
_entry.id   AF-A0A524L8A3-F1
#
_cell.length_a   1.000
_cell.length_b   1.000
_cell.length_c   1.000
_cell.angle_alpha   90.00
_cell.angle_beta   90.00
_cell.angle_gamma   90.00
#
_symmetry.space_group_name_H-M   'P 1'
#
loop_
_entity.id
_entity.type
_entity.pdbx_description
1 polymer ?
#
loop_
_entity_poly.entity_id
_entity_poly.type
_entity_poly.pdbx_seq_one_letter_code
_entity_poly.pdbx_strand_id
1 'polypeptide(L)'
;MVAVLSIFGVSHVALLSVYANDRLGDIRWFAWIVAATGLGALAGALVTGTRRSSMRGAAFRMGVYGALLAGFALTDEPWLAMAAQVLIGYFYFAVMTELQTLLQELVDEPLRGRVMSLFQVAWAGLIPFGSLGMGAAAAAFGVTKTLVCAGGVCAAYGFAMALRPPR
;
A
#
# COMPACT_ATOMS: atom_id res chain seq x y z
N MET A 1 5.97 -9.11 -5.08
CA MET A 1 5.48 -7.71 -4.94
C MET A 1 4.10 -7.66 -4.32
N VAL A 2 3.05 -8.13 -4.99
CA VAL A 2 1.66 -8.05 -4.48
C VAL A 2 1.52 -8.61 -3.07
N ALA A 3 2.02 -9.83 -2.80
CA ALA A 3 1.91 -10.43 -1.47
C ALA A 3 2.54 -9.58 -0.34
N VAL A 4 3.73 -9.01 -0.58
CA VAL A 4 4.40 -8.13 0.39
C VAL A 4 3.58 -6.85 0.59
N LEU A 5 3.10 -6.25 -0.51
CA LEU A 5 2.25 -5.07 -0.44
C LEU A 5 0.95 -5.35 0.30
N SER A 6 0.33 -6.52 0.12
CA SER A 6 -0.90 -6.90 0.83
C SER A 6 -0.67 -7.07 2.33
N ILE A 7 0.33 -7.87 2.72
CA ILE A 7 0.60 -8.22 4.13
C ILE A 7 1.09 -7.01 4.93
N PHE A 8 2.01 -6.22 4.37
CA PHE A 8 2.67 -5.13 5.10
C PHE A 8 2.20 -3.74 4.70
N GLY A 9 1.62 -3.58 3.50
CA GLY A 9 1.09 -2.30 3.04
C GLY A 9 -0.40 -2.19 3.32
N VAL A 10 -1.23 -2.88 2.53
CA VAL A 10 -2.69 -2.73 2.52
C VAL A 10 -3.31 -3.00 3.89
N SER A 11 -2.79 -3.98 4.63
CA SER A 11 -3.29 -4.30 5.97
C SER A 11 -3.17 -3.16 6.99
N HIS A 12 -2.45 -2.06 6.70
CA HIS A 12 -2.38 -0.89 7.60
C HIS A 12 -3.75 -0.26 7.86
N VAL A 13 -4.71 -0.46 6.94
CA VAL A 13 -6.09 0.01 7.08
C VAL A 13 -6.74 -0.54 8.36
N ALA A 14 -6.33 -1.74 8.83
CA ALA A 14 -6.83 -2.32 10.07
C ALA A 14 -6.44 -1.52 11.32
N LEU A 15 -5.36 -0.73 11.26
CA LEU A 15 -4.87 0.08 12.37
C LEU A 15 -5.28 1.55 12.27
N LEU A 16 -5.88 1.99 11.16
CA LEU A 16 -6.20 3.40 10.92
C LEU A 16 -7.23 3.97 11.91
N SER A 17 -8.21 3.18 12.34
CA SER A 17 -9.20 3.61 13.32
C SER A 17 -8.57 3.86 14.69
N VAL A 18 -7.70 2.94 15.14
CA VAL A 18 -6.94 3.07 16.38
C VAL A 18 -5.97 4.25 16.29
N TYR A 19 -5.28 4.40 15.16
CA TYR A 19 -4.41 5.56 14.90
C TYR A 19 -5.19 6.88 15.00
N ALA A 20 -6.36 6.99 14.36
CA ALA A 20 -7.15 8.23 14.40
C ALA A 20 -7.61 8.58 15.83
N ASN A 21 -8.03 7.59 16.61
CA ASN A 21 -8.46 7.81 17.98
C ASN A 21 -7.28 8.15 18.91
N ASP A 22 -6.20 7.36 18.85
CA ASP A 22 -5.14 7.41 19.85
C ASP A 22 -4.07 8.48 19.54
N ARG A 23 -3.79 8.74 18.25
CA ARG A 23 -2.79 9.75 17.83
C ARG A 23 -3.42 11.10 17.51
N LEU A 24 -4.53 11.11 16.79
CA LEU A 24 -5.19 12.37 16.39
C LEU A 24 -6.23 12.85 17.42
N GLY A 25 -6.51 12.04 18.45
CA GLY A 25 -7.40 12.39 19.56
C GLY A 25 -8.89 12.35 19.26
N ASP A 26 -9.29 12.06 18.00
CA ASP A 26 -10.70 11.97 17.61
C ASP A 26 -10.89 10.94 16.48
N ILE A 27 -11.74 9.95 16.73
CA ILE A 27 -12.12 8.92 15.76
C ILE A 27 -12.73 9.51 14.47
N ARG A 28 -13.29 10.72 14.48
CA ARG A 28 -13.82 11.40 13.28
C ARG A 28 -12.77 11.57 12.19
N TRP A 29 -11.49 11.67 12.55
CA TRP A 29 -10.39 11.75 11.59
C TRP A 29 -10.23 10.48 10.75
N PHE A 30 -10.72 9.33 11.22
CA PHE A 30 -10.70 8.08 10.46
C PHE A 30 -11.40 8.24 9.10
N ALA A 31 -12.61 8.80 9.09
CA ALA A 31 -13.37 8.99 7.86
C ALA A 31 -12.67 9.94 6.89
N TRP A 32 -12.08 11.02 7.42
CA TRP A 32 -11.30 11.98 6.62
C TRP A 32 -10.04 11.38 6.02
N ILE A 33 -9.30 10.58 6.79
CA ILE A 33 -8.13 9.83 6.31
C ILE A 33 -8.53 8.86 5.20
N VAL A 34 -9.60 8.09 5.38
CA VAL A 34 -10.08 7.14 4.38
C VAL A 34 -10.52 7.87 3.10
N ALA A 35 -11.23 8.99 3.22
CA ALA A 35 -11.62 9.83 2.09
C ALA A 35 -10.39 10.40 1.34
N ALA A 36 -9.40 10.91 2.08
CA ALA A 36 -8.14 11.41 1.53
C ALA A 36 -7.37 10.30 0.78
N THR A 37 -7.33 9.10 1.34
CA THR A 37 -6.75 7.91 0.70
C THR A 37 -7.45 7.61 -0.63
N GLY A 38 -8.79 7.66 -0.64
CA GLY A 38 -9.60 7.46 -1.84
C GLY A 38 -9.33 8.50 -2.94
N LEU A 39 -9.18 9.77 -2.58
CA LEU A 39 -8.83 10.84 -3.52
C LEU A 39 -7.48 10.57 -4.19
N GLY A 40 -6.47 10.21 -3.39
CA GLY A 40 -5.16 9.80 -3.88
C GLY A 40 -5.23 8.59 -4.80
N ALA A 41 -5.96 7.56 -4.38
CA ALA A 41 -6.16 6.32 -5.13
C ALA A 41 -6.72 6.56 -6.54
N LEU A 42 -7.75 7.40 -6.66
CA LEU A 42 -8.34 7.77 -7.95
C LEU A 42 -7.30 8.43 -8.88
N ALA A 43 -6.56 9.41 -8.36
CA ALA A 43 -5.51 10.06 -9.12
C ALA A 43 -4.38 9.08 -9.53
N GLY A 44 -3.99 8.19 -8.61
CA GLY A 44 -2.97 7.16 -8.84
C GLY A 44 -3.34 6.21 -9.96
N ALA A 45 -4.57 5.70 -9.95
CA ALA A 45 -5.09 4.80 -10.96
C ALA A 45 -5.18 5.48 -12.34
N LEU A 46 -5.76 6.69 -12.42
CA LEU A 46 -5.96 7.41 -13.69
C LEU A 46 -4.63 7.82 -14.35
N VAL A 47 -3.71 8.41 -13.57
CA VAL A 47 -2.43 8.87 -14.09
C VAL A 47 -1.57 7.70 -14.55
N THR A 48 -1.65 6.57 -13.85
CA THR A 48 -0.81 5.42 -14.15
C THR A 48 -1.38 4.57 -15.29
N GLY A 49 -2.70 4.44 -15.39
CA GLY A 49 -3.36 3.69 -16.47
C GLY A 49 -3.15 4.27 -17.87
N THR A 50 -2.69 5.52 -17.98
CA THR A 50 -2.37 6.18 -19.26
C THR A 50 -0.88 6.14 -19.61
N ARG A 51 -0.04 5.57 -18.74
CA ARG A 51 1.42 5.51 -18.92
C ARG A 51 1.86 4.09 -19.22
N ARG A 52 3.03 3.95 -19.86
CA ARG A 52 3.66 2.64 -20.03
C ARG A 52 4.02 2.04 -18.67
N SER A 53 3.56 0.83 -18.43
CA SER A 53 3.84 0.11 -17.19
C SER A 53 5.23 -0.52 -17.24
N SER A 54 5.93 -0.56 -16.10
CA SER A 54 7.21 -1.26 -16.00
C SER A 54 7.39 -1.85 -14.60
N MET A 55 8.00 -3.03 -14.52
CA MET A 55 8.28 -3.67 -13.22
C MET A 55 9.17 -2.80 -12.33
N ARG A 56 10.13 -2.09 -12.92
CA ARG A 56 11.01 -1.17 -12.19
C ARG A 56 10.26 0.05 -11.66
N GLY A 57 9.34 0.62 -12.45
CA GLY A 57 8.45 1.69 -12.04
C GLY A 57 7.55 1.26 -10.89
N ALA A 58 6.95 0.07 -10.97
CA ALA A 58 6.08 -0.47 -9.91
C ALA A 58 6.86 -0.73 -8.62
N ALA A 59 8.13 -1.15 -8.73
CA ALA A 59 9.00 -1.37 -7.58
C ALA A 59 9.37 -0.05 -6.89
N PHE A 60 9.74 0.97 -7.67
CA PHE A 60 10.06 2.30 -7.16
C PHE A 60 8.86 2.97 -6.47
N ARG A 61 7.76 3.11 -7.21
CA ARG A 61 6.40 2.75 -6.78
C ARG A 61 6.18 2.43 -5.29
N MET A 62 6.29 1.14 -5.05
CA MET A 62 6.11 0.47 -3.77
C MET A 62 7.11 0.95 -2.71
N GLY A 63 8.35 1.27 -3.12
CA GLY A 63 9.37 1.86 -2.27
C GLY A 63 8.91 3.17 -1.64
N VAL A 64 8.44 4.09 -2.48
CA VAL A 64 7.92 5.40 -2.06
C VAL A 64 6.66 5.25 -1.21
N TYR A 65 5.74 4.37 -1.60
CA TYR A 65 4.57 4.03 -0.79
C TYR A 65 4.96 3.60 0.64
N GLY A 66 5.91 2.67 0.78
CA GLY A 66 6.36 2.19 2.08
C GLY A 66 7.02 3.28 2.92
N ALA A 67 7.83 4.14 2.30
CA ALA A 67 8.47 5.26 2.99
C ALA A 67 7.45 6.29 3.49
N LEU A 68 6.44 6.61 2.67
CA LEU A 68 5.34 7.48 3.06
C LEU A 68 4.51 6.88 4.19
N LEU A 69 4.23 5.58 4.16
CA LEU A 69 3.51 4.89 5.23
C LEU A 69 4.28 4.94 6.56
N ALA A 70 5.60 4.74 6.52
CA ALA A 70 6.44 4.86 7.71
C ALA A 70 6.49 6.29 8.24
N GLY A 71 6.56 7.30 7.36
CA GLY A 71 6.48 8.71 7.73
C GLY A 71 5.13 9.10 8.32
N PHE A 72 4.03 8.66 7.71
CA PHE A 72 2.66 8.87 8.19
C PHE A 72 2.49 8.39 9.64
N ALA A 73 3.04 7.23 9.98
CA ALA A 73 2.91 6.66 11.32
C ALA A 73 3.51 7.54 12.44
N LEU A 74 4.42 8.46 12.09
CA LEU A 74 5.09 9.36 13.03
C LEU A 74 4.37 10.70 13.22
N THR A 75 3.34 10.96 12.43
CA THR A 75 2.62 12.24 12.44
C THR A 75 1.58 12.29 13.55
N ASP A 76 1.49 13.42 14.26
CA ASP A 76 0.42 13.68 15.24
C ASP A 76 -0.55 14.79 14.76
N GLU A 77 -0.26 15.40 13.61
CA GLU A 77 -1.03 16.50 13.05
C GLU A 77 -2.04 15.96 12.00
N PRO A 78 -3.36 16.18 12.17
CA PRO A 78 -4.38 15.58 11.31
C PRO A 78 -4.31 15.96 9.83
N TRP A 79 -4.00 17.23 9.50
CA TRP A 79 -3.92 17.69 8.11
C TRP A 79 -2.73 17.09 7.36
N LEU A 80 -1.59 16.93 8.03
CA LEU A 80 -0.40 16.27 7.52
C LEU A 80 -0.64 14.76 7.37
N ALA A 81 -1.37 14.15 8.30
CA ALA A 81 -1.80 12.76 8.19
C ALA A 81 -2.71 12.56 6.96
N MET A 82 -3.65 13.47 6.71
CA MET A 82 -4.49 13.45 5.50
C MET A 82 -3.68 13.65 4.23
N ALA A 83 -2.78 14.64 4.20
CA ALA A 83 -1.92 14.90 3.04
C ALA A 83 -1.03 13.69 2.71
N ALA A 84 -0.46 13.05 3.74
CA ALA A 84 0.29 11.81 3.59
C ALA A 84 -0.59 10.69 3.03
N GLN A 85 -1.84 10.57 3.49
CA GLN A 85 -2.77 9.54 3.02
C GLN A 85 -3.23 9.74 1.57
N VAL A 86 -3.34 10.98 1.08
CA VAL A 86 -3.49 11.24 -0.36
C VAL A 86 -2.31 10.66 -1.13
N LEU A 87 -1.07 10.91 -0.69
CA LEU A 87 0.11 10.38 -1.38
C LEU A 87 0.20 8.85 -1.28
N ILE A 88 -0.07 8.27 -0.11
CA ILE A 88 -0.11 6.82 0.12
C ILE A 88 -1.13 6.18 -0.82
N GLY A 89 -2.36 6.73 -0.90
CA GLY A 89 -3.39 6.26 -1.82
C GLY A 89 -2.95 6.32 -3.29
N TYR A 90 -2.33 7.43 -3.69
CA TYR A 90 -1.79 7.61 -5.04
C TYR A 90 -0.78 6.51 -5.40
N PHE A 91 0.26 6.34 -4.58
CA PHE A 91 1.30 5.37 -4.88
C PHE A 91 0.80 3.93 -4.77
N TYR A 92 -0.12 3.64 -3.83
CA TYR A 92 -0.74 2.33 -3.71
C TYR A 92 -1.46 1.91 -4.99
N PHE A 93 -2.38 2.74 -5.49
CA PHE A 93 -3.12 2.41 -6.71
C PHE A 93 -2.26 2.49 -7.95
N ALA A 94 -1.27 3.38 -8.01
CA ALA A 94 -0.31 3.38 -9.11
C ALA A 94 0.45 2.03 -9.22
N VAL A 95 0.89 1.46 -8.09
CA VAL A 95 1.51 0.12 -8.09
C VAL A 95 0.52 -0.95 -8.52
N MET A 96 -0.71 -0.93 -8.02
CA MET A 96 -1.71 -1.94 -8.35
C MET A 96 -2.09 -1.90 -9.83
N THR A 97 -2.36 -0.71 -10.38
CA THR A 97 -2.66 -0.53 -11.80
C THR A 97 -1.50 -1.03 -12.66
N GLU A 98 -0.25 -0.68 -12.35
CA GLU A 98 0.89 -1.19 -13.13
C GLU A 98 1.05 -2.70 -13.07
N LEU A 99 0.92 -3.30 -11.89
CA LEU A 99 1.06 -4.74 -11.75
C LEU A 99 -0.06 -5.48 -12.47
N GLN A 100 -1.28 -4.94 -12.47
CA GLN A 100 -2.40 -5.50 -13.23
C GLN A 100 -2.14 -5.38 -14.74
N THR A 101 -1.76 -4.20 -15.23
CA THR A 101 -1.47 -3.97 -16.65
C THR A 101 -0.34 -4.87 -17.15
N LEU A 102 0.78 -4.94 -16.44
CA LEU A 102 1.92 -5.81 -16.80
C LEU A 102 1.51 -7.28 -16.85
N LEU A 103 0.70 -7.73 -15.91
CA LEU A 103 0.24 -9.11 -15.88
C LEU A 103 -0.74 -9.40 -17.03
N GLN A 104 -1.57 -8.44 -17.44
CA GLN A 104 -2.41 -8.57 -18.63
C GLN A 104 -1.60 -8.62 -19.92
N GLU A 105 -0.52 -7.82 -20.01
CA GLU A 105 0.36 -7.75 -21.18
C GLU A 105 1.24 -9.00 -21.33
N LEU A 106 1.67 -9.61 -20.23
CA LEU A 106 2.58 -10.76 -20.24
C LEU A 106 1.90 -12.13 -20.37
N VAL A 107 0.59 -12.20 -20.10
CA VAL A 107 -0.14 -13.47 -20.03
C VAL A 107 -1.01 -13.66 -21.27
N ASP A 108 -0.89 -14.84 -21.88
CA ASP A 108 -1.72 -15.25 -23.01
C ASP A 108 -3.21 -15.29 -22.67
N GLU A 109 -4.05 -14.91 -23.64
CA GLU A 109 -5.51 -14.80 -23.50
C GLU A 109 -6.18 -16.01 -22.80
N PRO A 110 -5.85 -17.28 -23.12
CA PRO A 110 -6.48 -18.44 -22.48
C PRO A 110 -6.14 -18.61 -20.99
N LEU A 111 -5.00 -18.06 -20.56
CA LEU A 111 -4.48 -18.20 -19.20
C LEU A 111 -4.81 -16.98 -18.34
N ARG A 112 -5.19 -15.85 -18.94
CA ARG A 112 -5.40 -14.56 -18.26
C ARG A 112 -6.34 -14.67 -17.07
N GLY A 113 -7.47 -15.39 -17.20
CA GLY A 113 -8.40 -15.60 -16.10
C GLY A 113 -7.79 -16.36 -14.90
N ARG A 114 -6.94 -17.37 -15.16
CA ARG A 114 -6.28 -18.18 -14.12
C ARG A 114 -5.17 -17.39 -13.42
N VAL A 115 -4.40 -16.60 -14.16
CA VAL A 115 -3.35 -15.78 -13.55
C VAL A 115 -3.96 -14.60 -12.77
N MET A 116 -5.05 -14.02 -13.26
CA MET A 116 -5.77 -12.96 -12.53
C MET A 116 -6.45 -13.48 -11.26
N SER A 117 -6.96 -14.71 -11.24
CA SER A 117 -7.49 -15.27 -9.99
C SER A 117 -6.38 -15.46 -8.96
N LEU A 118 -5.19 -15.94 -9.37
CA LEU A 118 -4.03 -16.02 -8.47
C LEU A 118 -3.57 -14.64 -7.99
N PHE A 119 -3.60 -13.62 -8.86
CA PHE A 119 -3.34 -12.23 -8.47
C PHE A 119 -4.32 -11.78 -7.38
N GLN A 120 -5.61 -12.04 -7.55
CA GLN A 120 -6.63 -11.65 -6.57
C GLN A 120 -6.51 -12.42 -5.25
N VAL A 121 -6.14 -13.71 -5.29
CA VAL A 121 -5.84 -14.50 -4.09
C VAL A 121 -4.64 -13.89 -3.35
N ALA A 122 -3.57 -13.52 -4.07
CA ALA A 122 -2.42 -12.87 -3.47
C ALA A 122 -2.74 -11.48 -2.94
N TRP A 123 -3.59 -10.72 -3.63
CA TRP A 123 -3.94 -9.36 -3.24
C TRP A 123 -4.95 -9.34 -2.08
N ALA A 124 -6.16 -9.86 -2.28
CA ALA A 124 -7.24 -9.84 -1.31
C ALA A 124 -7.12 -10.94 -0.26
N GLY A 125 -6.68 -12.14 -0.65
CA GLY A 125 -6.60 -13.29 0.25
C GLY A 125 -5.56 -13.15 1.35
N LEU A 126 -4.51 -12.35 1.15
CA LEU A 126 -3.46 -12.12 2.15
C LEU A 126 -3.73 -10.94 3.09
N ILE A 127 -4.68 -10.04 2.77
CA ILE A 127 -5.00 -8.88 3.62
C ILE A 127 -5.46 -9.31 5.02
N PRO A 128 -6.39 -10.28 5.20
CA PRO A 128 -6.82 -10.69 6.53
C PRO A 128 -5.67 -11.20 7.40
N PHE A 129 -4.76 -11.97 6.82
CA PHE A 129 -3.58 -12.48 7.52
C PHE A 129 -2.62 -11.35 7.91
N GLY A 130 -2.39 -10.39 7.01
CA GLY A 130 -1.61 -9.20 7.31
C GLY A 130 -2.28 -8.35 8.40
N SER A 131 -3.60 -8.20 8.38
CA SER A 131 -4.35 -7.43 9.37
C SER A 131 -4.33 -8.09 10.75
N LEU A 132 -4.44 -9.42 10.83
CA LEU A 132 -4.26 -10.17 12.08
C LEU A 132 -2.83 -10.01 12.62
N GLY A 133 -1.82 -10.13 11.75
CA GLY A 133 -0.42 -9.93 12.12
C GLY A 133 -0.15 -8.52 12.61
N MET A 134 -0.71 -7.50 11.95
CA MET A 134 -0.61 -6.10 12.36
C MET A 134 -1.33 -5.85 13.69
N GLY A 135 -2.51 -6.42 13.91
CA GLY A 135 -3.22 -6.30 15.18
C GLY A 135 -2.42 -6.88 16.34
N ALA A 136 -1.87 -8.09 16.15
CA ALA A 136 -1.02 -8.74 17.15
C ALA A 136 0.26 -7.93 17.43
N ALA A 137 0.94 -7.44 16.38
CA ALA A 137 2.13 -6.60 16.52
C ALA A 137 1.81 -5.26 17.19
N ALA A 138 0.66 -4.64 16.86
CA ALA A 138 0.22 -3.40 17.47
C ALA A 138 -0.09 -3.56 18.96
N ALA A 139 -0.66 -4.71 19.36
CA ALA A 139 -0.89 -5.02 20.77
C ALA A 139 0.42 -5.20 21.56
N ALA A 140 1.46 -5.78 20.95
CA ALA A 140 2.74 -6.03 21.61
C ALA A 140 3.69 -4.83 21.60
N PHE A 141 3.75 -4.08 20.49
CA PHE A 141 4.76 -3.04 20.24
C PHE A 141 4.18 -1.63 20.07
N GLY A 142 2.85 -1.51 19.99
CA GLY A 142 2.14 -0.27 19.68
C GLY A 142 1.91 -0.07 18.18
N VAL A 143 0.86 0.69 17.86
CA VAL A 143 0.41 0.98 16.48
C VAL A 143 1.52 1.63 15.65
N THR A 144 2.16 2.67 16.18
CA THR A 144 3.21 3.42 15.49
C THR A 144 4.37 2.55 15.04
N LYS A 145 4.97 1.79 15.97
CA LYS A 145 6.13 0.95 15.65
C LYS A 145 5.76 -0.10 14.61
N THR A 146 4.56 -0.67 14.73
CA THR A 146 4.03 -1.64 13.76
C THR A 146 3.92 -1.04 12.37
N LEU A 147 3.32 0.15 12.23
CA LEU A 147 3.17 0.85 10.95
C LEU A 147 4.53 1.27 10.36
N VAL A 148 5.46 1.78 11.19
CA VAL A 148 6.82 2.13 10.75
C VAL A 148 7.56 0.90 10.22
N CYS A 149 7.51 -0.22 10.94
CA CYS A 149 8.14 -1.46 10.51
C CYS A 149 7.52 -2.00 9.22
N ALA A 150 6.19 -2.00 9.13
CA ALA A 150 5.49 -2.50 7.95
C ALA A 150 5.76 -1.63 6.70
N GLY A 151 5.71 -0.31 6.86
CA GLY A 151 6.13 0.65 5.83
C GLY A 151 7.60 0.46 5.44
N GLY A 152 8.48 0.25 6.41
CA GLY A 152 9.90 -0.03 6.20
C GLY A 152 10.16 -1.31 5.39
N VAL A 153 9.42 -2.40 5.66
CA VAL A 153 9.50 -3.64 4.88
C VAL A 153 9.06 -3.41 3.44
N CYS A 154 7.94 -2.70 3.23
CA CYS A 154 7.48 -2.33 1.89
C CYS A 154 8.50 -1.45 1.15
N ALA A 155 9.08 -0.47 1.84
CA ALA A 155 10.07 0.45 1.30
C ALA A 155 11.34 -0.30 0.87
N ALA A 156 11.91 -1.09 1.78
CA ALA A 156 13.11 -1.87 1.55
C ALA A 156 12.93 -2.85 0.39
N TYR A 157 11.81 -3.58 0.36
CA TYR A 157 11.52 -4.52 -0.72
C TYR A 157 11.32 -3.81 -2.07
N GLY A 158 10.56 -2.70 -2.09
CA GLY A 158 10.32 -1.91 -3.30
C GLY A 158 11.60 -1.33 -3.89
N PHE A 159 12.40 -0.64 -3.08
CA PHE A 159 13.67 -0.07 -3.54
C PHE A 159 14.68 -1.15 -3.93
N ALA A 160 14.80 -2.24 -3.17
CA ALA A 160 15.68 -3.35 -3.54
C ALA A 160 15.31 -3.95 -4.90
N MET A 161 14.02 -4.09 -5.21
CA MET A 161 13.55 -4.54 -6.52
C MET A 161 13.77 -3.51 -7.63
N ALA A 162 13.65 -2.21 -7.34
CA ALA A 162 13.86 -1.14 -8.32
C ALA A 162 15.33 -0.95 -8.71
N LEU A 163 16.25 -1.33 -7.82
CA LEU A 163 17.70 -1.27 -8.03
C LEU A 163 18.28 -2.53 -8.69
N ARG A 164 17.51 -3.60 -8.83
CA ARG A 164 17.97 -4.80 -9.53
C ARG A 164 18.17 -4.48 -11.03
N PRO A 165 19.33 -4.85 -11.61
CA PRO A 165 19.56 -4.65 -13.04
C PRO A 165 18.54 -5.47 -13.86
N PRO A 166 18.08 -4.94 -15.02
CA PRO A 166 17.21 -5.69 -15.91
C PRO A 166 17.92 -6.98 -16.33
N ARG A 167 17.21 -8.11 -16.19
CA ARG A 167 17.64 -9.41 -16.74
C ARG A 167 17.17 -9.53 -18.18
#